data_AF-A0A7J4QCI6-F1
#
_entry.id   AF-A0A7J4QCI6-F1
#
_cell.length_a   1.000
_cell.length_b   1.000
_cell.length_c   1.000
_cell.angle_alpha   90.00
_cell.angle_beta   90.00
_cell.angle_gamma   90.00
#
_symmetry.space_group_name_H-M   'P 1'
#
loop_
_entity.id
_entity.type
_entity.pdbx_description
1 polymer ?
#
loop_
_entity_poly.entity_id
_entity_poly.type
_entity_poly.pdbx_seq_one_letter_code
_entity_poly.pdbx_strand_id
1 'polypeptide(L)'
;MQIVKSLTREDLESIAGTGEIAYAECEASFLSRHAPNGFAEKPWTEISRDESLGREAGQRLFDISVKLDICVYRGTKLGQLAREKADDANPILQALGIEEVHESNAIAMLYSIKKKCLGGLAMLTHDAPEGYARIGETGGFDAEREELHAMFGKVPIVVYGSALTKANPADVDTMVILPAFNEEVYRKICGRCDTNRKPLLSMVIVPAEYFYVFAMNDTEMEERWSRVASGCIEVPMAGKERHTRLVQSNAASMYTRMRKALLPERLDALAIIHRLNYILKQPKFIARKLSELCGAQIPEPSINRFESLPSRQEMVDALVQANFSAYDAMSAYQRIENQQ
;
A
#
# COMPACT_ATOMS: atom_id res chain seq x y z
N MET A 1 -24.48 6.45 -5.10
CA MET A 1 -23.38 6.14 -6.05
C MET A 1 -23.99 6.17 -7.42
N GLN A 2 -23.40 6.93 -8.33
CA GLN A 2 -23.88 7.13 -9.68
C GLN A 2 -22.87 6.60 -10.69
N ILE A 3 -23.36 5.88 -11.70
CA ILE A 3 -22.57 5.49 -12.87
C ILE A 3 -22.97 6.37 -14.05
N VAL A 4 -22.01 7.07 -14.64
CA VAL A 4 -22.19 7.97 -15.78
C VAL A 4 -21.45 7.44 -17.00
N LYS A 5 -21.87 7.84 -18.21
CA LYS A 5 -21.18 7.45 -19.45
C LYS A 5 -19.76 8.02 -19.53
N SER A 6 -19.61 9.28 -19.13
CA SER A 6 -18.35 10.00 -19.12
C SER A 6 -18.33 10.94 -17.92
N LEU A 7 -17.20 10.98 -17.23
CA LEU A 7 -17.00 11.81 -16.06
C LEU A 7 -16.77 13.28 -16.48
N THR A 8 -17.50 14.20 -15.85
CA THR A 8 -17.31 15.66 -16.01
C THR A 8 -16.76 16.29 -14.74
N ARG A 9 -16.41 17.59 -14.81
CA ARG A 9 -15.77 18.27 -13.69
C ARG A 9 -16.78 18.57 -12.61
N GLU A 10 -17.95 18.99 -13.08
CA GLU A 10 -19.14 19.21 -12.31
C GLU A 10 -19.54 17.95 -11.53
N ASP A 11 -19.45 16.75 -12.16
CA ASP A 11 -19.70 15.49 -11.46
C ASP A 11 -18.78 15.33 -10.24
N LEU A 12 -17.49 15.68 -10.36
CA LEU A 12 -16.50 15.52 -9.30
C LEU A 12 -16.56 16.59 -8.22
N GLU A 13 -16.81 17.83 -8.62
CA GLU A 13 -17.05 18.94 -7.70
C GLU A 13 -18.30 18.66 -6.87
N SER A 14 -19.33 18.04 -7.46
CA SER A 14 -20.56 17.69 -6.74
C SER A 14 -20.33 16.72 -5.59
N ILE A 15 -19.38 15.77 -5.71
CA ILE A 15 -19.06 14.78 -4.67
C ILE A 15 -18.72 15.48 -3.34
N ALA A 16 -17.96 16.57 -3.41
CA ALA A 16 -17.53 17.34 -2.24
C ALA A 16 -18.67 18.05 -1.49
N GLY A 17 -19.84 18.19 -2.13
CA GLY A 17 -21.03 18.80 -1.55
C GLY A 17 -22.15 17.82 -1.22
N THR A 18 -22.36 16.79 -2.05
CA THR A 18 -23.50 15.87 -1.95
C THR A 18 -23.18 14.57 -1.21
N GLY A 19 -21.89 14.18 -1.18
CA GLY A 19 -21.46 12.86 -0.71
C GLY A 19 -21.81 11.71 -1.66
N GLU A 20 -22.45 11.98 -2.80
CA GLU A 20 -22.72 10.97 -3.81
C GLU A 20 -21.53 10.82 -4.75
N ILE A 21 -20.89 9.65 -4.75
CA ILE A 21 -19.76 9.37 -5.63
C ILE A 21 -20.24 9.04 -7.04
N ALA A 22 -19.68 9.74 -8.04
CA ALA A 22 -19.82 9.42 -9.46
C ALA A 22 -18.60 8.65 -9.99
N TYR A 23 -18.87 7.66 -10.85
CA TYR A 23 -17.87 6.90 -11.60
C TYR A 23 -18.29 6.80 -13.07
N ALA A 24 -17.33 6.81 -13.99
CA ALA A 24 -17.61 6.42 -15.37
C ALA A 24 -17.79 4.90 -15.50
N GLU A 25 -18.49 4.46 -16.54
CA GLU A 25 -18.71 3.03 -16.84
C GLU A 25 -17.39 2.23 -16.92
N CYS A 26 -16.34 2.84 -17.48
CA CYS A 26 -15.01 2.23 -17.57
C CYS A 26 -14.40 1.93 -16.19
N GLU A 27 -14.49 2.90 -15.27
CA GLU A 27 -14.02 2.75 -13.90
C GLU A 27 -14.84 1.68 -13.18
N ALA A 28 -16.16 1.71 -13.30
CA ALA A 28 -17.05 0.77 -12.62
C ALA A 28 -16.75 -0.68 -12.98
N SER A 29 -16.52 -0.96 -14.27
CA SER A 29 -16.14 -2.30 -14.75
C SER A 29 -14.83 -2.79 -14.13
N PHE A 30 -13.82 -1.92 -14.06
CA PHE A 30 -12.52 -2.27 -13.47
C PHE A 30 -12.61 -2.43 -11.94
N LEU A 31 -13.19 -1.45 -11.25
CA LEU A 31 -13.24 -1.40 -9.80
C LEU A 31 -14.11 -2.50 -9.19
N SER A 32 -15.20 -2.89 -9.84
CA SER A 32 -16.04 -4.00 -9.40
C SER A 32 -15.32 -5.36 -9.37
N ARG A 33 -14.25 -5.52 -10.16
CA ARG A 33 -13.45 -6.76 -10.26
C ARG A 33 -12.19 -6.77 -9.39
N HIS A 34 -11.70 -5.60 -9.00
CA HIS A 34 -10.36 -5.46 -8.41
C HIS A 34 -10.35 -4.68 -7.08
N ALA A 35 -11.44 -3.98 -6.74
CA ALA A 35 -11.66 -3.40 -5.42
C ALA A 35 -13.16 -3.44 -5.04
N PRO A 36 -13.82 -4.62 -5.06
CA PRO A 36 -15.26 -4.75 -4.85
C PRO A 36 -15.76 -4.22 -3.49
N ASN A 37 -15.00 -4.34 -2.40
CA ASN A 37 -15.35 -3.71 -1.13
C ASN A 37 -15.13 -2.19 -1.20
N GLY A 38 -13.98 -1.76 -1.73
CA GLY A 38 -13.66 -0.34 -1.88
C GLY A 38 -14.66 0.43 -2.75
N PHE A 39 -15.22 -0.22 -3.77
CA PHE A 39 -16.14 0.38 -4.75
C PHE A 39 -17.62 0.10 -4.45
N ALA A 40 -18.00 -1.18 -4.32
CA ALA A 40 -19.39 -1.60 -4.18
C ALA A 40 -19.78 -1.96 -2.74
N GLU A 41 -18.89 -1.72 -1.77
CA GLU A 41 -19.12 -1.99 -0.34
C GLU A 41 -19.51 -3.44 -0.04
N LYS A 42 -19.05 -4.38 -0.90
CA LYS A 42 -19.27 -5.81 -0.66
C LYS A 42 -18.75 -6.21 0.73
N PRO A 43 -19.53 -6.92 1.54
CA PRO A 43 -19.15 -7.25 2.91
C PRO A 43 -18.02 -8.27 2.92
N TRP A 44 -17.06 -8.11 3.82
CA TRP A 44 -15.92 -9.04 3.95
C TRP A 44 -16.33 -10.49 4.24
N THR A 45 -17.52 -10.72 4.77
CA THR A 45 -18.07 -12.06 5.02
C THR A 45 -18.18 -12.92 3.75
N GLU A 46 -18.09 -12.33 2.56
CA GLU A 46 -18.13 -13.03 1.27
C GLU A 46 -16.75 -13.47 0.74
N ILE A 47 -15.64 -13.20 1.46
CA ILE A 47 -14.27 -13.50 1.01
C ILE A 47 -14.08 -14.94 0.52
N SER A 48 -14.74 -15.91 1.17
CA SER A 48 -14.65 -17.34 0.81
C SER A 48 -15.36 -17.70 -0.51
N ARG A 49 -16.23 -16.83 -1.02
CA ARG A 49 -17.05 -17.06 -2.21
C ARG A 49 -16.66 -16.16 -3.38
N ASP A 50 -16.11 -14.98 -3.09
CA ASP A 50 -15.70 -14.00 -4.08
C ASP A 50 -14.17 -13.86 -4.09
N GLU A 51 -13.54 -14.46 -5.10
CA GLU A 51 -12.09 -14.41 -5.28
C GLU A 51 -11.57 -12.97 -5.44
N SER A 52 -12.35 -12.06 -6.04
CA SER A 52 -11.95 -10.65 -6.17
C SER A 52 -11.92 -9.94 -4.83
N LEU A 53 -12.84 -10.29 -3.93
CA LEU A 53 -12.87 -9.77 -2.57
C LEU A 53 -11.73 -10.35 -1.74
N GLY A 54 -11.41 -11.64 -1.90
CA GLY A 54 -10.24 -12.27 -1.27
C GLY A 54 -8.93 -11.60 -1.69
N ARG A 55 -8.77 -11.23 -2.97
CA ARG A 55 -7.61 -10.47 -3.45
C ARG A 55 -7.53 -9.07 -2.85
N GLU A 56 -8.64 -8.33 -2.80
CA GLU A 56 -8.65 -7.00 -2.17
C GLU A 56 -8.32 -7.09 -0.67
N ALA A 57 -8.88 -8.09 0.02
CA ALA A 57 -8.57 -8.37 1.43
C ALA A 57 -7.07 -8.62 1.63
N GLY A 58 -6.47 -9.46 0.78
CA GLY A 58 -5.02 -9.71 0.77
C GLY A 58 -4.23 -8.42 0.62
N GLN A 59 -4.52 -7.61 -0.40
CA GLN A 59 -3.83 -6.33 -0.62
C GLN A 59 -3.97 -5.39 0.59
N ARG A 60 -5.14 -5.33 1.24
CA ARG A 60 -5.33 -4.49 2.43
C ARG A 60 -4.51 -4.96 3.63
N LEU A 61 -4.50 -6.27 3.91
CA LEU A 61 -3.68 -6.83 4.99
C LEU A 61 -2.18 -6.62 4.73
N PHE A 62 -1.75 -6.73 3.48
CA PHE A 62 -0.38 -6.41 3.04
C PHE A 62 -0.03 -4.95 3.30
N ASP A 63 -0.86 -4.03 2.81
CA ASP A 63 -0.70 -2.59 2.98
C ASP A 63 -0.61 -2.18 4.45
N ILE A 64 -1.45 -2.76 5.32
CA ILE A 64 -1.40 -2.54 6.77
C ILE A 64 -0.07 -3.04 7.32
N SER A 65 0.33 -4.25 6.95
CA SER A 65 1.57 -4.88 7.43
C SER A 65 2.81 -4.09 7.05
N VAL A 66 2.89 -3.54 5.84
CA VAL A 66 4.01 -2.71 5.35
C VAL A 66 4.07 -1.38 6.09
N LYS A 67 2.93 -0.69 6.22
CA LYS A 67 2.89 0.68 6.75
C LYS A 67 3.02 0.75 8.27
N LEU A 68 2.78 -0.36 8.96
CA LEU A 68 2.78 -0.35 10.42
C LEU A 68 4.16 -0.06 10.99
N ASP A 69 5.19 -0.76 10.51
CA ASP A 69 6.54 -0.72 11.07
C ASP A 69 7.16 0.68 10.97
N ILE A 70 7.03 1.35 9.82
CA ILE A 70 7.50 2.72 9.63
C ILE A 70 6.78 3.72 10.55
N CYS A 71 5.48 3.53 10.78
CA CYS A 71 4.72 4.38 11.68
C CYS A 71 5.11 4.14 13.16
N VAL A 72 5.33 2.89 13.54
CA VAL A 72 5.84 2.52 14.88
C VAL A 72 7.23 3.09 15.11
N TYR A 73 8.13 2.94 14.13
CA TYR A 73 9.50 3.47 14.19
C TYR A 73 9.51 4.98 14.44
N ARG A 74 8.57 5.71 13.82
CA ARG A 74 8.39 7.16 13.99
C ARG A 74 7.67 7.56 15.28
N GLY A 75 7.03 6.63 16.00
CA GLY A 75 6.58 6.78 17.39
C GLY A 75 5.45 7.78 17.68
N THR A 76 4.87 8.47 16.70
CA THR A 76 3.89 9.53 16.95
C THR A 76 2.45 9.00 16.93
N LYS A 77 1.64 9.40 17.93
CA LYS A 77 0.19 9.09 18.04
C LYS A 77 -0.16 7.60 17.95
N LEU A 78 0.67 6.73 18.52
CA LEU A 78 0.53 5.26 18.40
C LEU A 78 -0.84 4.73 18.81
N GLY A 79 -1.48 5.28 19.85
CA GLY A 79 -2.82 4.84 20.25
C GLY A 79 -3.92 5.19 19.24
N GLN A 80 -3.80 6.32 18.51
CA GLN A 80 -4.70 6.63 17.41
C GLN A 80 -4.43 5.70 16.23
N LEU A 81 -3.17 5.54 15.84
CA LEU A 81 -2.77 4.64 14.76
C LEU A 81 -3.24 3.20 15.02
N ALA A 82 -3.06 2.69 16.23
CA ALA A 82 -3.43 1.32 16.60
C ALA A 82 -4.93 1.09 16.40
N ARG A 83 -5.77 2.02 16.87
CA ARG A 83 -7.22 1.98 16.66
C ARG A 83 -7.59 2.06 15.18
N GLU A 84 -7.05 3.05 14.46
CA GLU A 84 -7.31 3.19 13.01
C GLU A 84 -6.94 1.90 12.25
N LYS A 85 -5.83 1.26 12.60
CA LYS A 85 -5.39 0.01 11.94
C LYS A 85 -6.18 -1.22 12.39
N ALA A 86 -6.64 -1.27 13.63
CA ALA A 86 -7.55 -2.31 14.11
C ALA A 86 -8.91 -2.22 13.41
N ASP A 87 -9.46 -1.02 13.30
CA ASP A 87 -10.73 -0.76 12.60
C ASP A 87 -10.65 -1.17 11.12
N ASP A 88 -9.48 -0.94 10.48
CA ASP A 88 -9.23 -1.38 9.10
C ASP A 88 -9.08 -2.92 8.98
N ALA A 89 -8.41 -3.57 9.94
CA ALA A 89 -8.02 -4.97 9.85
C ALA A 89 -9.10 -5.95 10.37
N ASN A 90 -9.72 -5.65 11.52
CA ASN A 90 -10.63 -6.56 12.22
C ASN A 90 -11.78 -7.09 11.35
N PRO A 91 -12.46 -6.27 10.51
CA PRO A 91 -13.53 -6.79 9.65
C PRO A 91 -13.05 -7.89 8.69
N ILE A 92 -11.82 -7.78 8.18
CA ILE A 92 -11.21 -8.78 7.30
C ILE A 92 -10.78 -10.01 8.12
N LEU A 93 -10.13 -9.79 9.26
CA LEU A 93 -9.66 -10.87 10.14
C LEU A 93 -10.82 -11.74 10.63
N GLN A 94 -11.91 -11.13 11.10
CA GLN A 94 -13.13 -11.83 11.50
C GLN A 94 -13.69 -12.69 10.37
N ALA A 95 -13.77 -12.14 9.15
CA ALA A 95 -14.27 -12.87 7.98
C ALA A 95 -13.40 -14.08 7.60
N LEU A 96 -12.11 -14.05 7.97
CA LEU A 96 -11.18 -15.17 7.84
C LEU A 96 -11.24 -16.13 9.04
N GLY A 97 -12.07 -15.87 10.05
CA GLY A 97 -12.12 -16.66 11.29
C GLY A 97 -10.94 -16.42 12.23
N ILE A 98 -10.19 -15.33 12.04
CA ILE A 98 -9.11 -14.91 12.94
C ILE A 98 -9.71 -14.02 14.04
N GLU A 99 -9.36 -14.32 15.29
CA GLU A 99 -9.79 -13.53 16.45
C GLU A 99 -9.44 -12.05 16.28
N GLU A 100 -10.37 -11.17 16.63
CA GLU A 100 -10.17 -9.73 16.60
C GLU A 100 -9.02 -9.25 17.49
N VAL A 101 -8.50 -8.08 17.14
CA VAL A 101 -7.54 -7.34 17.95
C VAL A 101 -8.32 -6.52 19.00
N HIS A 102 -8.07 -6.78 20.29
CA HIS A 102 -8.75 -6.15 21.43
C HIS A 102 -7.79 -5.63 22.51
N GLU A 103 -6.49 -5.62 22.25
CA GLU A 103 -5.46 -5.25 23.20
C GLU A 103 -5.60 -3.78 23.64
N SER A 104 -5.54 -3.50 24.94
CA SER A 104 -5.66 -2.12 25.45
C SER A 104 -4.37 -1.29 25.30
N ASN A 105 -3.22 -1.94 25.27
CA ASN A 105 -1.93 -1.29 25.06
C ASN A 105 -1.66 -1.10 23.56
N ALA A 106 -1.34 0.14 23.15
CA ALA A 106 -1.15 0.48 21.75
C ALA A 106 -0.03 -0.35 21.05
N ILE A 107 1.10 -0.59 21.72
CA ILE A 107 2.21 -1.36 21.12
C ILE A 107 1.82 -2.83 20.99
N ALA A 108 1.19 -3.41 22.01
CA ALA A 108 0.68 -4.78 21.95
C ALA A 108 -0.38 -4.94 20.84
N MET A 109 -1.28 -3.95 20.71
CA MET A 109 -2.28 -3.90 19.64
C MET A 109 -1.61 -3.86 18.26
N LEU A 110 -0.63 -2.98 18.05
CA LEU A 110 0.11 -2.87 16.78
C LEU A 110 0.86 -4.17 16.45
N TYR A 111 1.51 -4.79 17.43
CA TYR A 111 2.15 -6.10 17.25
C TYR A 111 1.13 -7.18 16.86
N SER A 112 -0.01 -7.23 17.55
CA SER A 112 -1.09 -8.18 17.29
C SER A 112 -1.68 -7.99 15.88
N ILE A 113 -1.94 -6.75 15.46
CA ILE A 113 -2.36 -6.39 14.10
C ILE A 113 -1.36 -6.93 13.09
N LYS A 114 -0.06 -6.64 13.24
CA LYS A 114 0.97 -7.13 12.30
C LYS A 114 0.93 -8.65 12.18
N LYS A 115 0.97 -9.35 13.30
CA LYS A 115 1.01 -10.82 13.33
C LYS A 115 -0.25 -11.42 12.70
N LYS A 116 -1.43 -10.90 13.04
CA LYS A 116 -2.71 -11.40 12.52
C LYS A 116 -2.90 -11.05 11.03
N CYS A 117 -2.47 -9.87 10.58
CA CYS A 117 -2.47 -9.53 9.16
C CYS A 117 -1.57 -10.47 8.35
N LEU A 118 -0.37 -10.80 8.84
CA LEU A 118 0.51 -11.79 8.21
C LEU A 118 -0.12 -13.20 8.20
N GLY A 119 -0.80 -13.59 9.28
CA GLY A 119 -1.57 -14.84 9.34
C GLY A 119 -2.72 -14.87 8.32
N GLY A 120 -3.50 -13.79 8.21
CA GLY A 120 -4.56 -13.66 7.23
C GLY A 120 -4.04 -13.64 5.79
N LEU A 121 -2.91 -12.97 5.54
CA LEU A 121 -2.21 -13.04 4.25
C LEU A 121 -1.81 -14.46 3.88
N ALA A 122 -1.32 -15.24 4.86
CA ALA A 122 -0.95 -16.62 4.63
C ALA A 122 -2.18 -17.48 4.29
N MET A 123 -3.34 -17.19 4.90
CA MET A 123 -4.60 -17.85 4.56
C MET A 123 -5.12 -17.48 3.17
N LEU A 124 -4.80 -16.29 2.65
CA LEU A 124 -5.25 -15.81 1.33
C LEU A 124 -4.25 -16.09 0.20
N THR A 125 -3.04 -16.54 0.52
CA THR A 125 -1.98 -16.79 -0.44
C THR A 125 -1.87 -18.28 -0.71
N HIS A 126 -2.50 -18.72 -1.80
CA HIS A 126 -2.57 -20.13 -2.17
C HIS A 126 -1.66 -20.53 -3.34
N ASP A 127 -1.16 -19.56 -4.10
CA ASP A 127 -0.41 -19.82 -5.33
C ASP A 127 1.00 -20.30 -5.00
N ALA A 128 1.37 -21.46 -5.53
CA ALA A 128 2.76 -21.89 -5.54
C ALA A 128 3.63 -20.89 -6.34
N PRO A 129 4.86 -20.61 -5.91
CA PRO A 129 5.77 -19.77 -6.70
C PRO A 129 6.19 -20.52 -7.96
N GLU A 130 6.47 -19.79 -9.04
CA GLU A 130 7.04 -20.38 -10.27
C GLU A 130 8.50 -20.79 -10.09
N GLY A 131 9.18 -20.22 -9.10
CA GLY A 131 10.55 -20.52 -8.75
C GLY A 131 11.03 -19.66 -7.60
N TYR A 132 12.33 -19.78 -7.30
CA TYR A 132 13.01 -18.97 -6.29
C TYR A 132 14.23 -18.31 -6.91
N ALA A 133 14.33 -17.00 -6.75
CA ALA A 133 15.52 -16.24 -7.09
C ALA A 133 16.39 -16.10 -5.83
N ARG A 134 17.60 -16.65 -5.87
CA ARG A 134 18.55 -16.48 -4.78
C ARG A 134 19.30 -15.17 -4.95
N ILE A 135 19.11 -14.26 -4.01
CA ILE A 135 19.77 -12.95 -4.00
C ILE A 135 20.83 -12.96 -2.89
N GLY A 136 22.09 -12.79 -3.28
CA GLY A 136 23.22 -12.68 -2.36
C GLY A 136 23.54 -11.22 -2.05
N GLU A 137 24.39 -11.00 -1.04
CA GLU A 137 24.87 -9.66 -0.67
C GLU A 137 25.52 -8.95 -1.86
N THR A 138 25.01 -7.77 -2.21
CA THR A 138 25.45 -7.02 -3.41
C THR A 138 26.41 -5.87 -3.10
N GLY A 139 26.77 -5.68 -1.82
CA GLY A 139 27.54 -4.53 -1.34
C GLY A 139 26.77 -3.20 -1.35
N GLY A 140 27.29 -2.21 -0.61
CA GLY A 140 26.63 -0.91 -0.39
C GLY A 140 25.64 -0.90 0.79
N PHE A 141 25.11 0.28 1.12
CA PHE A 141 24.20 0.49 2.26
C PHE A 141 24.78 0.10 3.62
N ASP A 142 26.09 0.29 3.81
CA ASP A 142 26.79 -0.08 5.05
C ASP A 142 26.19 0.62 6.27
N ALA A 143 25.83 1.90 6.13
CA ALA A 143 25.22 2.68 7.21
C ALA A 143 23.86 2.11 7.63
N GLU A 144 22.97 1.80 6.67
CA GLU A 144 21.69 1.15 6.96
C GLU A 144 21.88 -0.24 7.57
N ARG A 145 22.83 -1.02 7.05
CA ARG A 145 23.16 -2.34 7.58
C ARG A 145 23.61 -2.26 9.04
N GLU A 146 24.53 -1.35 9.35
CA GLU A 146 25.04 -1.15 10.72
C GLU A 146 23.94 -0.69 11.67
N GLU A 147 23.11 0.29 11.25
CA GLU A 147 21.98 0.79 12.05
C GLU A 147 20.97 -0.32 12.35
N LEU A 148 20.59 -1.12 11.35
CA LEU A 148 19.64 -2.22 11.49
C LEU A 148 20.23 -3.39 12.28
N HIS A 149 21.50 -3.74 12.08
CA HIS A 149 22.17 -4.79 12.86
C HIS A 149 22.35 -4.40 14.34
N ALA A 150 22.51 -3.11 14.64
CA ALA A 150 22.51 -2.65 16.02
C ALA A 150 21.15 -2.86 16.72
N MET A 151 20.04 -2.82 15.97
CA MET A 151 18.69 -3.04 16.50
C MET A 151 18.30 -4.52 16.59
N PHE A 152 18.66 -5.32 15.59
CA PHE A 152 18.14 -6.69 15.43
C PHE A 152 19.21 -7.79 15.47
N GLY A 153 20.48 -7.42 15.57
CA GLY A 153 21.59 -8.35 15.37
C GLY A 153 21.83 -8.67 13.89
N LYS A 154 22.65 -9.69 13.63
CA LYS A 154 22.98 -10.11 12.26
C LYS A 154 21.79 -10.85 11.64
N VAL A 155 21.02 -10.13 10.83
CA VAL A 155 19.83 -10.63 10.12
C VAL A 155 19.87 -10.25 8.65
N PRO A 156 19.16 -10.98 7.77
CA PRO A 156 19.04 -10.58 6.37
C PRO A 156 18.33 -9.24 6.22
N ILE A 157 18.90 -8.37 5.38
CA ILE A 157 18.39 -7.02 5.11
C ILE A 157 18.29 -6.83 3.60
N VAL A 158 17.10 -6.44 3.14
CA VAL A 158 16.84 -6.05 1.75
C VAL A 158 16.64 -4.55 1.70
N VAL A 159 17.24 -3.90 0.71
CA VAL A 159 17.01 -2.49 0.36
C VAL A 159 16.28 -2.45 -0.97
N TYR A 160 15.22 -1.66 -1.06
CA TYR A 160 14.40 -1.55 -2.27
C TYR A 160 13.92 -0.12 -2.50
N GLY A 161 13.12 0.07 -3.55
CA GLY A 161 12.51 1.36 -3.86
C GLY A 161 13.49 2.40 -4.40
N SER A 162 13.26 3.67 -4.05
CA SER A 162 13.90 4.78 -4.75
C SER A 162 15.38 4.96 -4.44
N ALA A 163 15.87 4.38 -3.33
CA ALA A 163 17.28 4.39 -2.96
C ALA A 163 18.18 3.62 -3.94
N LEU A 164 17.62 2.69 -4.71
CA LEU A 164 18.37 1.94 -5.73
C LEU A 164 18.57 2.73 -7.03
N THR A 165 17.73 3.73 -7.29
CA THR A 165 17.63 4.39 -8.61
C THR A 165 17.94 5.87 -8.57
N LYS A 166 17.96 6.51 -7.39
CA LYS A 166 18.18 7.95 -7.22
C LYS A 166 19.48 8.21 -6.49
N ALA A 167 20.23 9.20 -6.95
CA ALA A 167 21.44 9.68 -6.27
C ALA A 167 21.12 10.29 -4.89
N ASN A 168 19.97 10.97 -4.76
CA ASN A 168 19.52 11.61 -3.52
C ASN A 168 18.09 11.16 -3.19
N PRO A 169 17.91 9.94 -2.64
CA PRO A 169 16.59 9.47 -2.27
C PRO A 169 16.05 10.25 -1.05
N ALA A 170 14.73 10.32 -0.90
CA ALA A 170 14.12 10.96 0.27
C ALA A 170 14.25 10.08 1.52
N ASP A 171 14.16 8.77 1.30
CA ASP A 171 14.22 7.70 2.26
C ASP A 171 14.88 6.45 1.64
N VAL A 172 15.36 5.57 2.52
CA VAL A 172 15.87 4.25 2.17
C VAL A 172 14.88 3.23 2.71
N ASP A 173 14.16 2.58 1.80
CA ASP A 173 13.21 1.53 2.12
C ASP A 173 13.95 0.22 2.35
N THR A 174 13.73 -0.35 3.53
CA THR A 174 14.40 -1.56 4.00
C THR A 174 13.40 -2.60 4.48
N MET A 175 13.72 -3.86 4.25
CA MET A 175 13.04 -5.01 4.82
C MET A 175 14.03 -5.81 5.67
N VAL A 176 13.63 -6.06 6.91
CA VAL A 176 14.40 -6.83 7.88
C VAL A 176 13.71 -8.17 8.08
N ILE A 177 14.41 -9.27 7.76
CA ILE A 177 13.86 -10.62 7.90
C ILE A 177 14.29 -11.19 9.26
N LEU A 178 13.33 -11.36 10.18
CA LEU A 178 13.63 -11.77 11.55
C LEU A 178 13.29 -13.25 11.80
N PRO A 179 14.18 -14.04 12.42
CA PRO A 179 13.88 -15.43 12.77
C PRO A 179 12.89 -15.55 13.95
N ALA A 180 12.77 -14.51 14.77
CA ALA A 180 11.81 -14.46 15.87
C ALA A 180 11.16 -13.08 15.91
N PHE A 181 9.82 -13.06 15.88
CA PHE A 181 9.04 -11.83 15.88
C PHE A 181 8.08 -11.78 17.07
N ASN A 182 8.42 -10.96 18.06
CA ASN A 182 7.67 -10.82 19.31
C ASN A 182 7.43 -9.34 19.67
N GLU A 183 6.60 -9.11 20.69
CA GLU A 183 6.27 -7.75 21.13
C GLU A 183 7.51 -6.97 21.62
N GLU A 184 8.52 -7.64 22.17
CA GLU A 184 9.77 -7.01 22.61
C GLU A 184 10.51 -6.36 21.44
N VAL A 185 10.55 -7.02 20.27
CA VAL A 185 11.08 -6.44 19.02
C VAL A 185 10.33 -5.17 18.64
N TYR A 186 9.00 -5.17 18.72
CA TYR A 186 8.18 -3.99 18.42
C TYR A 186 8.41 -2.84 19.39
N ARG A 187 8.57 -3.13 20.69
CA ARG A 187 8.96 -2.12 21.68
C ARG A 187 10.35 -1.55 21.41
N LYS A 188 11.30 -2.36 20.91
CA LYS A 188 12.67 -1.91 20.61
C LYS A 188 12.71 -0.84 19.51
N ILE A 189 11.85 -0.92 18.51
CA ILE A 189 11.85 0.03 17.38
C ILE A 189 10.97 1.26 17.63
N CYS A 190 10.02 1.16 18.54
CA CYS A 190 9.02 2.19 18.80
C CYS A 190 9.65 3.53 19.16
N GLY A 191 9.44 4.55 18.31
CA GLY A 191 9.97 5.90 18.51
C GLY A 191 11.50 6.02 18.42
N ARG A 192 12.19 5.04 17.82
CA ARG A 192 13.65 5.09 17.63
C ARG A 192 14.11 5.87 16.40
N CYS A 193 13.19 6.41 15.62
CA CYS A 193 13.53 7.23 14.45
C CYS A 193 14.49 8.37 14.80
N ASP A 194 15.69 8.33 14.23
CA ASP A 194 16.58 9.49 14.21
C ASP A 194 16.03 10.52 13.20
N THR A 195 15.49 11.63 13.70
CA THR A 195 14.94 12.70 12.86
C THR A 195 16.01 13.47 12.08
N ASN A 196 17.28 13.40 12.51
CA ASN A 196 18.41 14.06 11.88
C ASN A 196 19.04 13.20 10.77
N ARG A 197 18.76 11.89 10.76
CA ARG A 197 19.24 10.98 9.71
C ARG A 197 18.69 11.37 8.33
N LYS A 198 19.58 11.54 7.35
CA LYS A 198 19.27 11.87 5.94
C LYS A 198 20.10 10.97 5.00
N PRO A 199 19.50 10.31 3.99
CA PRO A 199 18.04 10.12 3.76
C PRO A 199 17.35 9.49 4.96
N LEU A 200 16.01 9.51 5.09
CA LEU A 200 15.32 8.88 6.23
C LEU A 200 15.35 7.33 6.14
N LEU A 201 15.30 6.61 7.26
CA LEU A 201 15.05 5.16 7.22
C LEU A 201 13.55 4.89 7.09
N SER A 202 13.21 3.99 6.19
CA SER A 202 11.92 3.33 6.13
C SER A 202 12.18 1.84 6.32
N MET A 203 11.48 1.21 7.26
CA MET A 203 11.74 -0.18 7.63
C MET A 203 10.44 -0.94 7.71
N VAL A 204 10.46 -2.15 7.14
CA VAL A 204 9.44 -3.18 7.28
C VAL A 204 10.07 -4.40 7.93
N ILE A 205 9.42 -4.94 8.96
CA ILE A 205 9.84 -6.16 9.63
C ILE A 205 9.00 -7.32 9.08
N VAL A 206 9.68 -8.36 8.63
CA VAL A 206 9.04 -9.57 8.10
C VAL A 206 9.57 -10.77 8.87
N PRO A 207 8.74 -11.47 9.66
CA PRO A 207 9.16 -12.72 10.27
C PRO A 207 9.49 -13.75 9.18
N ALA A 208 10.55 -14.53 9.38
CA ALA A 208 11.06 -15.46 8.38
C ALA A 208 9.99 -16.46 7.92
N GLU A 209 9.13 -16.91 8.83
CA GLU A 209 8.02 -17.82 8.54
C GLU A 209 6.94 -17.22 7.62
N TYR A 210 6.85 -15.89 7.55
CA TYR A 210 5.91 -15.17 6.68
C TYR A 210 6.59 -14.55 5.46
N PHE A 211 7.90 -14.68 5.31
CA PHE A 211 8.64 -14.04 4.21
C PHE A 211 8.12 -14.47 2.84
N TYR A 212 7.87 -15.76 2.66
CA TYR A 212 7.31 -16.29 1.42
C TYR A 212 5.98 -15.60 1.04
N VAL A 213 5.04 -15.57 1.97
CA VAL A 213 3.72 -14.97 1.77
C VAL A 213 3.85 -13.48 1.51
N PHE A 214 4.71 -12.80 2.26
CA PHE A 214 4.95 -11.37 2.11
C PHE A 214 5.46 -11.06 0.69
N ALA A 215 6.51 -11.74 0.25
CA ALA A 215 7.09 -11.54 -1.08
C ALA A 215 6.09 -11.85 -2.20
N MET A 216 5.25 -12.88 -2.05
CA MET A 216 4.19 -13.22 -3.01
C MET A 216 3.04 -12.21 -3.09
N ASN A 217 3.00 -11.19 -2.23
CA ASN A 217 2.01 -10.10 -2.26
C ASN A 217 2.64 -8.71 -2.48
N ASP A 218 3.96 -8.65 -2.66
CA ASP A 218 4.68 -7.42 -2.91
C ASP A 218 4.89 -7.21 -4.41
N THR A 219 4.36 -6.11 -4.95
CA THR A 219 4.53 -5.79 -6.39
C THR A 219 5.92 -5.24 -6.73
N GLU A 220 6.78 -5.02 -5.75
CA GLU A 220 8.13 -4.45 -5.93
C GLU A 220 9.26 -5.43 -5.57
N MET A 221 8.93 -6.61 -5.06
CA MET A 221 9.90 -7.62 -4.64
C MET A 221 10.42 -8.45 -5.83
N GLU A 222 11.33 -7.84 -6.61
CA GLU A 222 12.03 -8.49 -7.72
C GLU A 222 13.53 -8.14 -7.69
N GLU A 223 14.39 -8.99 -8.25
CA GLU A 223 15.85 -8.80 -8.25
C GLU A 223 16.27 -7.44 -8.87
N ARG A 224 15.56 -6.98 -9.90
CA ARG A 224 15.83 -5.68 -10.53
C ARG A 224 15.51 -4.46 -9.65
N TRP A 225 14.67 -4.63 -8.62
CA TRP A 225 14.18 -3.57 -7.74
C TRP A 225 14.55 -3.77 -6.27
N SER A 226 15.40 -4.74 -5.98
CA SER A 226 15.84 -5.07 -4.63
C SER A 226 17.34 -5.37 -4.60
N ARG A 227 17.99 -5.07 -3.48
CA ARG A 227 19.38 -5.42 -3.21
C ARG A 227 19.50 -5.98 -1.80
N VAL A 228 20.36 -6.97 -1.61
CA VAL A 228 20.62 -7.53 -0.29
C VAL A 228 21.80 -6.78 0.31
N ALA A 229 21.53 -6.01 1.36
CA ALA A 229 22.57 -5.31 2.12
C ALA A 229 23.28 -6.24 3.10
N SER A 230 22.63 -7.32 3.55
CA SER A 230 23.27 -8.33 4.39
C SER A 230 22.65 -9.70 4.22
N GLY A 231 23.52 -10.72 4.16
CA GLY A 231 23.11 -12.12 4.16
C GLY A 231 22.77 -12.64 2.77
N CYS A 232 21.85 -13.61 2.73
CA CYS A 232 21.37 -14.20 1.49
C CYS A 232 19.92 -14.63 1.68
N ILE A 233 19.10 -14.39 0.67
CA ILE A 233 17.66 -14.68 0.69
C ILE A 233 17.25 -15.43 -0.57
N GLU A 234 16.22 -16.26 -0.43
CA GLU A 234 15.55 -16.90 -1.56
C GLU A 234 14.17 -16.26 -1.73
N VAL A 235 14.04 -15.40 -2.74
CA VAL A 235 12.81 -14.67 -3.01
C VAL A 235 11.90 -15.55 -3.90
N PRO A 236 10.66 -15.86 -3.47
CA PRO A 236 9.73 -16.55 -4.34
C PRO A 236 9.33 -15.66 -5.52
N MET A 237 9.28 -16.24 -6.71
CA MET A 237 8.85 -15.54 -7.92
C MET A 237 7.35 -15.75 -8.12
N ALA A 238 6.60 -14.64 -8.08
CA ALA A 238 5.19 -14.65 -8.43
C ALA A 238 5.05 -14.86 -9.95
N GLY A 239 4.16 -15.78 -10.35
CA GLY A 239 3.85 -15.96 -11.76
C GLY A 239 3.18 -14.73 -12.37
N LYS A 240 3.31 -14.59 -13.70
CA LYS A 240 2.84 -13.41 -14.44
C LYS A 240 1.38 -13.08 -14.12
N GLU A 241 0.51 -14.08 -14.10
CA GLU A 241 -0.92 -13.90 -13.82
C GLU A 241 -1.17 -13.36 -12.41
N ARG A 242 -0.48 -13.90 -11.40
CA ARG A 242 -0.59 -13.45 -10.01
C ARG A 242 -0.11 -12.00 -9.89
N HIS A 243 1.05 -11.69 -10.47
CA HIS A 243 1.60 -10.33 -10.47
C HIS A 243 0.64 -9.33 -11.11
N THR A 244 0.08 -9.66 -12.29
CA THR A 244 -0.96 -8.86 -12.95
C THR A 244 -2.15 -8.59 -12.03
N ARG A 245 -2.68 -9.62 -11.35
CA ARG A 245 -3.82 -9.47 -10.43
C ARG A 245 -3.49 -8.58 -9.22
N LEU A 246 -2.28 -8.67 -8.67
CA LEU A 246 -1.81 -7.81 -7.58
C LEU A 246 -1.72 -6.34 -8.03
N VAL A 247 -1.10 -6.10 -9.19
CA VAL A 247 -0.96 -4.76 -9.78
C VAL A 247 -2.34 -4.14 -10.04
N GLN A 248 -3.29 -4.91 -10.59
CA GLN A 248 -4.68 -4.47 -10.80
C GLN A 248 -5.38 -4.11 -9.48
N SER A 249 -5.30 -4.98 -8.46
CA SER A 249 -5.96 -4.78 -7.16
C SER A 249 -5.37 -3.58 -6.40
N ASN A 250 -4.04 -3.39 -6.49
CA ASN A 250 -3.38 -2.23 -5.93
C ASN A 250 -3.81 -0.93 -6.64
N ALA A 251 -3.81 -0.91 -7.98
CA ALA A 251 -4.29 0.24 -8.76
C ALA A 251 -5.75 0.59 -8.42
N ALA A 252 -6.65 -0.41 -8.34
CA ALA A 252 -8.05 -0.22 -7.96
C ALA A 252 -8.20 0.33 -6.53
N SER A 253 -7.39 -0.18 -5.59
CA SER A 253 -7.37 0.29 -4.19
C SER A 253 -6.84 1.72 -4.05
N MET A 254 -5.85 2.12 -4.86
CA MET A 254 -5.39 3.51 -4.92
C MET A 254 -6.47 4.43 -5.51
N TYR A 255 -7.13 3.97 -6.58
CA TYR A 255 -8.19 4.71 -7.25
C TYR A 255 -9.38 4.97 -6.32
N THR A 256 -9.91 3.92 -5.66
CA THR A 256 -11.05 4.04 -4.74
C THR A 256 -10.76 4.99 -3.59
N ARG A 257 -9.56 4.92 -2.98
CA ARG A 257 -9.13 5.86 -1.94
C ARG A 257 -9.09 7.31 -2.42
N MET A 258 -8.54 7.54 -3.61
CA MET A 258 -8.47 8.87 -4.21
C MET A 258 -9.87 9.41 -4.56
N ARG A 259 -10.80 8.56 -5.03
CA ARG A 259 -12.19 8.97 -5.27
C ARG A 259 -12.90 9.33 -3.97
N LYS A 260 -12.81 8.47 -2.96
CA LYS A 260 -13.42 8.70 -1.63
C LYS A 260 -12.83 9.92 -0.92
N ALA A 261 -11.62 10.33 -1.25
CA ALA A 261 -11.01 11.56 -0.70
C ALA A 261 -11.79 12.84 -1.00
N LEU A 262 -12.63 12.86 -2.04
CA LEU A 262 -13.53 13.98 -2.36
C LEU A 262 -14.76 14.06 -1.45
N LEU A 263 -15.09 13.01 -0.68
CA LEU A 263 -16.27 13.01 0.17
C LEU A 263 -16.16 14.08 1.29
N PRO A 264 -17.27 14.72 1.70
CA PRO A 264 -17.26 15.80 2.68
C PRO A 264 -16.51 15.46 3.97
N GLU A 265 -16.77 14.28 4.54
CA GLU A 265 -16.15 13.79 5.78
C GLU A 265 -14.67 13.41 5.60
N ARG A 266 -14.25 13.10 4.37
CA ARG A 266 -12.85 12.75 4.06
C ARG A 266 -12.01 13.99 3.79
N LEU A 267 -12.59 15.06 3.25
CA LEU A 267 -11.93 16.36 3.10
C LEU A 267 -11.42 16.87 4.46
N ASP A 268 -12.23 16.76 5.51
CA ASP A 268 -11.83 17.20 6.85
C ASP A 268 -10.67 16.36 7.40
N ALA A 269 -10.66 15.05 7.14
CA ALA A 269 -9.56 14.16 7.49
C ALA A 269 -8.24 14.45 6.71
N LEU A 270 -8.34 15.20 5.61
CA LEU A 270 -7.23 15.66 4.77
C LEU A 270 -6.73 17.07 5.13
N ALA A 271 -7.25 17.68 6.20
CA ALA A 271 -6.67 18.89 6.82
C ALA A 271 -5.31 18.63 7.51
N ILE A 272 -4.53 17.69 6.98
CA ILE A 272 -3.15 17.35 7.35
C ILE A 272 -2.35 17.26 6.05
N ILE A 273 -1.36 18.14 5.89
CA ILE A 273 -0.67 18.36 4.60
C ILE A 273 -0.05 17.08 4.02
N HIS A 274 0.51 16.23 4.88
CA HIS A 274 1.11 14.98 4.45
C HIS A 274 0.06 14.00 3.89
N ARG A 275 -1.16 13.99 4.45
CA ARG A 275 -2.26 13.14 3.96
C ARG A 275 -2.78 13.65 2.62
N LEU A 276 -2.99 14.97 2.49
CA LEU A 276 -3.39 15.59 1.21
C LEU A 276 -2.36 15.30 0.11
N ASN A 277 -1.08 15.61 0.37
CA ASN A 277 0.01 15.37 -0.59
C ASN A 277 0.21 13.88 -0.91
N TYR A 278 -0.17 12.96 -0.02
CA TYR A 278 -0.15 11.53 -0.33
C TYR A 278 -1.27 11.13 -1.30
N ILE A 279 -2.48 11.68 -1.13
CA ILE A 279 -3.60 11.44 -2.06
C ILE A 279 -3.30 12.04 -3.45
N LEU A 280 -2.78 13.27 -3.50
CA LEU A 280 -2.46 13.95 -4.77
C LEU A 280 -1.35 13.27 -5.59
N LYS A 281 -0.58 12.35 -4.98
CA LYS A 281 0.42 11.53 -5.68
C LYS A 281 -0.16 10.26 -6.31
N GLN A 282 -1.34 9.79 -5.87
CA GLN A 282 -1.93 8.53 -6.33
C GLN A 282 -2.13 8.46 -7.85
N PRO A 283 -2.56 9.51 -8.57
CA PRO A 283 -2.76 9.43 -10.02
C PRO A 283 -1.53 8.98 -10.79
N LYS A 284 -0.34 9.43 -10.36
CA LYS A 284 0.94 9.02 -10.94
C LYS A 284 1.22 7.53 -10.74
N PHE A 285 0.97 7.00 -9.55
CA PHE A 285 1.19 5.58 -9.26
C PHE A 285 0.18 4.70 -9.99
N ILE A 286 -1.08 5.14 -10.09
CA ILE A 286 -2.12 4.47 -10.88
C ILE A 286 -1.69 4.41 -12.36
N ALA A 287 -1.31 5.54 -12.97
CA ALA A 287 -0.85 5.57 -14.36
C ALA A 287 0.34 4.62 -14.63
N ARG A 288 1.30 4.55 -13.70
CA ARG A 288 2.44 3.62 -13.78
C ARG A 288 2.01 2.16 -13.75
N LYS A 289 1.17 1.79 -12.78
CA LYS A 289 0.67 0.41 -12.64
C LYS A 289 -0.18 0.01 -13.85
N LEU A 290 -1.02 0.91 -14.36
CA LEU A 290 -1.79 0.65 -15.58
C LEU A 290 -0.88 0.51 -16.82
N SER A 291 0.18 1.32 -16.94
CA SER A 291 1.18 1.19 -18.02
C SER A 291 1.88 -0.16 -17.98
N GLU A 292 2.23 -0.61 -16.78
CA GLU A 292 2.84 -1.93 -16.55
C GLU A 292 1.92 -3.07 -17.02
N LEU A 293 0.62 -2.95 -16.75
CA LEU A 293 -0.38 -3.96 -17.14
C LEU A 293 -0.56 -4.07 -18.65
N CYS A 294 -0.68 -2.95 -19.36
CA CYS A 294 -0.95 -2.95 -20.80
C CYS A 294 0.33 -2.99 -21.66
N GLY A 295 1.52 -2.89 -21.04
CA GLY A 295 2.80 -2.86 -21.74
C GLY A 295 3.01 -1.61 -22.60
N ALA A 296 2.20 -0.56 -22.39
CA ALA A 296 2.21 0.67 -23.17
C ALA A 296 2.29 1.88 -22.24
N GLN A 297 2.94 2.94 -22.72
CA GLN A 297 3.14 4.15 -21.92
C GLN A 297 1.82 4.93 -21.77
N ILE A 298 1.29 4.98 -20.56
CA ILE A 298 0.21 5.90 -20.18
C ILE A 298 0.87 7.16 -19.58
N PRO A 299 0.51 8.38 -20.05
CA PRO A 299 1.09 9.61 -19.55
C PRO A 299 0.99 9.74 -18.02
N GLU A 300 2.12 10.02 -17.37
CA GLU A 300 2.14 10.29 -15.93
C GLU A 300 1.70 11.75 -15.69
N PRO A 301 0.67 12.00 -14.85
CA PRO A 301 0.28 13.36 -14.50
C PRO A 301 1.35 14.05 -13.64
N SER A 302 1.38 15.39 -13.72
CA SER A 302 2.17 16.20 -12.80
C SER A 302 1.64 16.03 -11.36
N ILE A 303 2.56 16.00 -10.39
CA ILE A 303 2.18 15.91 -8.98
C ILE A 303 2.01 17.32 -8.44
N ASN A 304 0.80 17.65 -8.01
CA ASN A 304 0.56 18.82 -7.19
C ASN A 304 1.04 18.55 -5.77
N ARG A 305 1.84 19.46 -5.21
CA ARG A 305 2.32 19.38 -3.82
C ARG A 305 2.15 20.73 -3.15
N PHE A 306 1.49 20.72 -2.01
CA PHE A 306 1.34 21.87 -1.16
C PHE A 306 2.48 21.91 -0.11
N GLU A 307 2.98 23.11 0.17
CA GLU A 307 3.93 23.38 1.26
C GLU A 307 3.21 23.73 2.56
N SER A 308 2.06 24.38 2.48
CA SER A 308 1.16 24.73 3.59
C SER A 308 -0.27 24.27 3.28
N LEU A 309 -1.11 24.12 4.31
CA LEU A 309 -2.49 23.66 4.12
C LEU A 309 -3.26 24.67 3.25
N PRO A 310 -3.79 24.25 2.08
CA PRO A 310 -4.55 25.15 1.23
C PRO A 310 -5.94 25.45 1.81
N SER A 311 -6.63 26.42 1.24
CA SER A 311 -8.05 26.63 1.52
C SER A 311 -8.88 25.41 1.11
N ARG A 312 -10.10 25.29 1.65
CA ARG A 312 -11.00 24.18 1.31
C ARG A 312 -11.27 24.10 -0.20
N GLN A 313 -11.48 25.23 -0.86
CA GLN A 313 -11.75 25.25 -2.31
C GLN A 313 -10.53 24.79 -3.11
N GLU A 314 -9.35 25.31 -2.81
CA GLU A 314 -8.10 24.87 -3.46
C GLU A 314 -7.82 23.38 -3.24
N MET A 315 -8.16 22.85 -2.06
CA MET A 315 -8.07 21.41 -1.77
C MET A 315 -9.02 20.60 -2.67
N VAL A 316 -10.28 21.03 -2.79
CA VAL A 316 -11.28 20.39 -3.66
C VAL A 316 -10.82 20.44 -5.11
N ASP A 317 -10.40 21.60 -5.61
CA ASP A 317 -9.95 21.78 -7.00
C ASP A 317 -8.76 20.86 -7.32
N ALA A 318 -7.80 20.74 -6.40
CA ALA A 318 -6.65 19.85 -6.56
C ALA A 318 -7.06 18.37 -6.56
N LEU A 319 -8.00 17.97 -5.71
CA LEU A 319 -8.51 16.60 -5.66
C LEU A 319 -9.36 16.25 -6.88
N VAL A 320 -10.16 17.18 -7.39
CA VAL A 320 -10.93 17.05 -8.64
C VAL A 320 -9.98 16.83 -9.81
N GLN A 321 -8.93 17.66 -9.91
CA GLN A 321 -7.92 17.52 -10.95
C GLN A 321 -7.18 16.17 -10.86
N ALA A 322 -6.77 15.76 -9.66
CA ALA A 322 -6.12 14.47 -9.44
C ALA A 322 -7.01 13.30 -9.87
N ASN A 323 -8.29 13.37 -9.51
CA ASN A 323 -9.28 12.36 -9.87
C ASN A 323 -9.50 12.27 -11.38
N PHE A 324 -9.54 13.40 -12.08
CA PHE A 324 -9.58 13.42 -13.53
C PHE A 324 -8.35 12.78 -14.17
N SER A 325 -7.16 13.11 -13.69
CA SER A 325 -5.94 12.51 -14.23
C SER A 325 -5.92 10.98 -14.07
N ALA A 326 -6.48 10.45 -12.97
CA ALA A 326 -6.63 9.01 -12.82
C ALA A 326 -7.71 8.43 -13.76
N TYR A 327 -8.83 9.14 -13.96
CA TYR A 327 -9.85 8.77 -14.94
C TYR A 327 -9.28 8.73 -16.38
N ASP A 328 -8.48 9.71 -16.77
CA ASP A 328 -7.80 9.75 -18.06
C ASP A 328 -6.86 8.55 -18.23
N ALA A 329 -6.09 8.22 -17.18
CA ALA A 329 -5.22 7.05 -17.17
C ALA A 329 -6.00 5.73 -17.32
N MET A 330 -7.12 5.59 -16.61
CA MET A 330 -8.00 4.42 -16.72
C MET A 330 -8.63 4.30 -18.13
N SER A 331 -9.06 5.43 -18.68
CA SER A 331 -9.63 5.49 -20.03
C SER A 331 -8.58 5.19 -21.11
N ALA A 332 -7.33 5.60 -20.92
CA ALA A 332 -6.22 5.22 -21.79
C ALA A 332 -5.94 3.70 -21.70
N TYR A 333 -5.84 3.16 -20.48
CA TYR A 333 -5.66 1.73 -20.24
C TYR A 333 -6.73 0.89 -20.96
N GLN A 334 -8.01 1.21 -20.77
CA GLN A 334 -9.09 0.44 -21.36
C GLN A 334 -9.12 0.53 -22.90
N ARG A 335 -8.78 1.69 -23.48
CA ARG A 335 -8.67 1.83 -24.94
C ARG A 335 -7.58 0.93 -25.52
N ILE A 336 -6.45 0.81 -24.83
CA ILE A 336 -5.33 -0.05 -25.25
C ILE A 336 -5.71 -1.52 -25.08
N GLU A 337 -6.31 -1.88 -23.95
CA GLU A 337 -6.76 -3.26 -23.66
C GLU A 337 -7.80 -3.75 -24.70
N ASN A 338 -8.72 -2.88 -25.14
CA ASN A 338 -9.71 -3.21 -26.17
C ASN A 338 -9.13 -3.33 -27.60
N GLN A 339 -7.87 -2.97 -27.82
CA GLN A 339 -7.19 -3.05 -29.13
C GLN A 339 -6.29 -4.30 -29.26
N GLN A 340 -6.06 -5.02 -28.16
CA GLN A 340 -5.22 -6.23 -28.10
C GLN A 340 -6.06 -7.51 -28.27
#